data_AF-A0A0B3AYL8-F1
#
_entry.id   AF-A0A0B3AYL8-F1
#
_cell.length_a   1.000
_cell.length_b   1.000
_cell.length_c   1.000
_cell.angle_alpha   90.00
_cell.angle_beta   90.00
_cell.angle_gamma   90.00
#
_symmetry.space_group_name_H-M   'P 1'
#
loop_
_entity.id
_entity.type
_entity.pdbx_description
1 polymer ?
#
loop_
_entity_poly.entity_id
_entity_poly.type
_entity_poly.pdbx_seq_one_letter_code
_entity_poly.pdbx_strand_id
1 'polypeptide(L)'
;MKFDLEWTVRLLTELESYLKQDQKMMARGTVQRVRETLETYGRTGNELLFGRILDIEENIGRGDRSLLLTQELNTEIQSILKRM
;
A
#
# COMPACT_ATOMS: atom_id res chain seq x y z
N MET A 1 -16.84 -5.27 12.59
CA MET A 1 -15.94 -4.10 12.55
C MET A 1 -15.84 -3.67 11.09
N LYS A 2 -15.98 -2.38 10.80
CA LYS A 2 -15.99 -1.86 9.43
C LYS A 2 -14.54 -1.61 9.01
N PHE A 3 -14.14 -2.11 7.84
CA PHE A 3 -12.86 -1.77 7.22
C PHE A 3 -12.75 -0.25 7.10
N ASP A 4 -11.74 0.33 7.74
CA ASP A 4 -11.48 1.76 7.64
C ASP A 4 -10.66 2.03 6.37
N LEU A 5 -11.41 2.15 5.27
CA LEU A 5 -10.90 2.46 3.95
C LEU A 5 -10.17 3.82 3.93
N GLU A 6 -10.64 4.79 4.73
CA GLU A 6 -10.01 6.10 4.87
C GLU A 6 -8.61 5.96 5.48
N TRP A 7 -8.48 5.12 6.50
CA TRP A 7 -7.20 4.81 7.12
C TRP A 7 -6.23 4.10 6.16
N THR A 8 -6.72 3.16 5.35
CA THR A 8 -5.88 2.45 4.36
C THR A 8 -5.40 3.39 3.25
N VAL A 9 -6.28 4.24 2.71
CA VAL A 9 -5.92 5.26 1.70
C VAL A 9 -4.88 6.23 2.26
N ARG A 10 -5.04 6.65 3.52
CA ARG A 10 -4.07 7.52 4.19
C ARG A 10 -2.68 6.88 4.27
N LEU A 11 -2.58 5.61 4.68
CA LEU A 11 -1.28 4.94 4.73
C LEU A 11 -0.63 4.76 3.35
N LEU A 12 -1.42 4.47 2.31
CA LEU A 12 -0.90 4.37 0.95
C LEU A 12 -0.37 5.72 0.44
N THR A 13 -1.03 6.82 0.82
CA THR A 13 -0.58 8.19 0.53
C THR A 13 0.72 8.53 1.29
N GLU A 14 0.82 8.14 2.57
CA GLU A 14 2.04 8.28 3.37
C GLU A 14 3.20 7.51 2.71
N LEU A 15 2.95 6.28 2.27
CA LEU A 15 3.93 5.43 1.59
C LEU A 15 4.43 6.07 0.28
N GLU A 16 3.53 6.60 -0.54
CA GLU A 16 3.89 7.30 -1.78
C GLU A 16 4.79 8.51 -1.50
N SER A 17 4.46 9.29 -0.46
CA SER A 17 5.27 10.44 -0.02
C SER A 17 6.67 10.01 0.40
N TYR A 18 6.79 8.95 1.19
CA TYR A 18 8.09 8.44 1.64
C TYR A 18 8.96 7.92 0.52
N LEU A 19 8.38 7.23 -0.48
CA LEU A 19 9.14 6.78 -1.65
C LEU A 19 9.63 7.97 -2.49
N LYS A 20 8.81 9.02 -2.68
CA LYS A 20 9.23 10.24 -3.41
C LYS A 20 10.38 10.98 -2.71
N GLN A 21 10.45 10.90 -1.39
CA GLN A 21 11.47 11.57 -0.57
C GLN A 21 12.71 10.69 -0.28
N ASP A 22 12.80 9.49 -0.86
CA ASP A 22 13.85 8.49 -0.58
C ASP A 22 13.96 8.10 0.90
N GLN A 23 12.85 8.21 1.66
CA GLN A 23 12.79 7.88 3.09
C GLN A 23 12.48 6.39 3.29
N LYS A 24 13.37 5.51 2.81
CA LYS A 24 13.16 4.04 2.74
C LYS A 24 12.78 3.40 4.07
N MET A 25 13.34 3.88 5.18
CA MET A 25 13.04 3.36 6.52
C MET A 25 11.58 3.65 6.93
N MET A 26 11.07 4.85 6.60
CA MET A 26 9.68 5.23 6.86
C MET A 26 8.72 4.53 5.90
N ALA A 27 9.12 4.36 4.63
CA ALA A 27 8.36 3.59 3.64
C ALA A 27 8.17 2.13 4.10
N ARG A 28 9.23 1.47 4.58
CA ARG A 28 9.16 0.11 5.12
C ARG A 28 8.20 0.01 6.31
N GLY A 29 8.28 0.95 7.26
CA GLY A 29 7.35 0.98 8.40
C GLY A 29 5.89 1.22 7.98
N THR A 30 5.66 1.95 6.90
CA THR A 30 4.31 2.21 6.37
C THR A 30 3.75 1.01 5.62
N VAL A 31 4.56 0.34 4.80
CA VAL A 31 4.21 -0.94 4.17
C VAL A 31 3.77 -1.97 5.21
N GLN A 32 4.53 -2.11 6.30
CA GLN A 32 4.21 -3.05 7.37
C GLN A 32 2.84 -2.76 8.01
N ARG A 33 2.55 -1.48 8.31
CA ARG A 33 1.25 -1.06 8.87
C ARG A 33 0.07 -1.31 7.91
N VAL A 34 0.28 -1.09 6.60
CA VAL A 34 -0.74 -1.41 5.58
C VAL A 34 -0.98 -2.92 5.54
N ARG A 35 0.09 -3.73 5.55
CA ARG A 35 -0.01 -5.18 5.51
C ARG A 35 -0.79 -5.73 6.71
N GLU A 36 -0.42 -5.33 7.93
CA GLU A 36 -1.09 -5.75 9.17
C GLU A 36 -2.59 -5.41 9.15
N THR A 37 -2.95 -4.29 8.52
CA THR A 37 -4.34 -3.86 8.36
C THR A 37 -5.08 -4.69 7.35
N LEU A 38 -4.52 -4.90 6.16
CA LEU A 38 -5.12 -5.76 5.16
C LEU A 38 -5.28 -7.21 5.68
N GLU A 39 -4.35 -7.69 6.51
CA GLU A 39 -4.46 -8.98 7.21
C GLU A 39 -5.60 -8.98 8.24
N THR A 40 -5.74 -7.91 9.02
CA THR A 40 -6.75 -7.77 10.08
C THR A 40 -8.17 -7.63 9.53
N TYR A 41 -8.35 -6.90 8.44
CA TYR A 41 -9.67 -6.61 7.87
C TYR A 41 -10.15 -7.63 6.83
N GLY A 42 -9.38 -8.71 6.64
CA GLY A 42 -9.77 -9.85 5.83
C GLY A 42 -9.04 -9.88 4.50
N ARG A 43 -8.24 -10.93 4.31
CA ARG A 43 -7.66 -11.32 3.00
C ARG A 43 -8.71 -11.41 1.90
N THR A 44 -9.96 -11.76 2.25
CA THR A 44 -11.09 -11.95 1.34
C THR A 44 -11.66 -10.61 0.86
N GLY A 45 -11.29 -10.23 -0.36
CA GLY A 45 -11.81 -9.03 -1.06
C GLY A 45 -10.73 -8.02 -1.47
N ASN A 46 -9.51 -8.14 -0.96
CA ASN A 46 -8.41 -7.19 -1.20
C ASN A 46 -7.10 -7.88 -1.62
N GLU A 47 -7.18 -9.07 -2.22
CA GLU A 47 -6.03 -9.90 -2.62
C GLU A 47 -5.07 -9.16 -3.57
N LEU A 48 -5.62 -8.33 -4.46
CA LEU A 48 -4.85 -7.47 -5.37
C LEU A 48 -4.01 -6.43 -4.61
N LEU A 49 -4.62 -5.69 -3.67
CA LEU A 49 -3.90 -4.73 -2.83
C LEU A 49 -2.84 -5.42 -1.98
N PHE A 50 -3.14 -6.61 -1.47
CA PHE A 50 -2.20 -7.38 -0.68
C PHE A 50 -0.98 -7.80 -1.50
N GLY A 51 -1.18 -8.35 -2.70
CA GLY A 51 -0.10 -8.68 -3.63
C GLY A 51 0.79 -7.47 -3.96
N ARG A 52 0.18 -6.32 -4.23
CA ARG A 52 0.93 -5.08 -4.47
C ARG A 52 1.77 -4.63 -3.28
N ILE A 53 1.25 -4.75 -2.07
CA ILE A 53 1.99 -4.39 -0.86
C ILE A 53 3.21 -5.29 -0.66
N LEU A 54 3.11 -6.58 -0.98
CA LEU A 54 4.25 -7.49 -0.97
C LEU A 54 5.30 -7.12 -2.02
N ASP A 55 4.88 -6.78 -3.25
CA ASP A 55 5.79 -6.31 -4.30
C ASP A 55 6.56 -5.06 -3.82
N ILE A 56 5.87 -4.10 -3.22
CA ILE A 56 6.50 -2.88 -2.71
C ILE A 56 7.47 -3.19 -1.57
N GLU A 57 7.09 -4.08 -0.64
CA GLU A 57 7.95 -4.53 0.46
C GLU A 57 9.27 -5.13 -0.07
N GLU A 58 9.16 -6.00 -1.08
CA GLU A 58 10.29 -6.66 -1.72
C GLU A 58 11.19 -5.65 -2.46
N ASN A 59 10.62 -4.70 -3.18
CA ASN A 59 11.38 -3.70 -3.93
C ASN A 59 12.10 -2.71 -3.01
N ILE A 60 11.47 -2.27 -1.92
CA ILE A 60 12.13 -1.50 -0.87
C ILE A 60 13.32 -2.30 -0.31
N GLY A 61 13.14 -3.61 -0.07
CA GLY A 61 14.20 -4.51 0.40
C GLY A 61 15.36 -4.68 -0.57
N ARG A 62 15.09 -4.71 -1.87
CA ARG A 62 16.10 -4.82 -2.96
C ARG A 62 16.74 -3.48 -3.31
N GLY A 63 16.16 -2.36 -2.87
CA GLY A 63 16.59 -1.02 -3.25
C GLY A 63 16.25 -0.65 -4.70
N ASP A 64 15.36 -1.41 -5.34
CA ASP A 64 14.89 -1.20 -6.70
C ASP A 64 13.93 0.01 -6.74
N ARG A 65 14.16 0.89 -7.71
CA ARG A 65 13.45 2.18 -7.88
C ARG A 65 12.45 2.15 -9.03
N SER A 66 12.37 1.04 -9.75
CA SER A 66 11.51 0.89 -10.94
C SER A 66 10.02 0.91 -10.60
N LEU A 67 9.66 0.54 -9.37
CA LEU A 67 8.30 0.62 -8.85
C LEU A 67 8.02 2.00 -8.25
N LEU A 68 7.78 2.98 -9.14
CA LEU A 68 7.04 4.17 -8.77
C LEU A 68 5.57 3.78 -8.53
N LEU A 69 5.13 3.96 -7.29
CA LEU A 69 3.79 3.65 -6.77
C LEU A 69 2.61 4.30 -7.50
N THR A 70 2.84 5.16 -8.49
CA THR A 70 1.97 6.31 -8.72
C THR A 70 0.76 6.04 -9.60
N GLN A 71 0.78 5.03 -10.47
CA GLN A 71 -0.28 4.87 -11.47
C GLN A 71 -1.09 3.58 -11.30
N GLU A 72 -0.45 2.42 -11.11
CA GLU A 72 -1.17 1.16 -10.94
C GLU A 72 -1.84 1.07 -9.56
N LEU A 73 -1.09 1.35 -8.49
CA LEU A 73 -1.65 1.36 -7.13
C LEU A 73 -2.75 2.42 -7.00
N ASN A 74 -2.54 3.61 -7.57
CA ASN A 74 -3.52 4.69 -7.54
C ASN A 74 -4.80 4.30 -8.32
N THR A 75 -4.66 3.65 -9.47
CA THR A 75 -5.81 3.11 -10.24
C THR A 75 -6.55 2.03 -9.46
N GLU A 76 -5.85 1.14 -8.77
CA GLU A 76 -6.44 0.10 -7.93
C GLU A 76 -7.15 0.67 -6.70
N ILE A 77 -6.53 1.62 -5.99
CA ILE A 77 -7.17 2.35 -4.89
C ILE A 77 -8.46 3.01 -5.37
N GLN A 78 -8.41 3.76 -6.48
CA GLN A 78 -9.58 4.44 -7.04
C GLN A 78 -10.65 3.46 -7.53
N SER A 79 -10.26 2.30 -8.07
CA SER A 79 -11.21 1.25 -8.46
C SER A 79 -11.90 0.62 -7.24
N ILE A 80 -11.21 0.46 -6.12
CA ILE A 80 -11.77 -0.09 -4.89
C ILE A 80 -12.71 0.93 -4.24
N LEU A 81 -12.31 2.21 -4.20
CA LEU A 81 -13.16 3.31 -3.74
C LEU A 81 -14.49 3.41 -4.51
N LYS A 82 -14.50 3.08 -5.81
CA LYS A 82 -15.71 3.12 -6.66
C LYS A 82 -16.66 1.93 -6.50
N ARG A 83 -16.20 0.81 -5.95
CA ARG A 83 -16.98 -0.45 -5.83
C ARG A 83 -17.68 -0.59 -4.46
N MET A 84 -17.37 0.30 -3.52
CA MET A 84 -18.00 0.39 -2.19
C MET A 84 -19.11 1.45 -2.19
#